data_AF-A0A517ZX70-F1
#
_entry.id   AF-A0A517ZX70-F1
#
_cell.length_a   1.000
_cell.length_b   1.000
_cell.length_c   1.000
_cell.angle_alpha   90.00
_cell.angle_beta   90.00
_cell.angle_gamma   90.00
#
_symmetry.space_group_name_H-M   'P 1'
#
loop_
_entity.id
_entity.type
_entity.pdbx_description
1 polymer ?
#
loop_
_entity_poly.entity_id
_entity_poly.type
_entity_poly.pdbx_seq_one_letter_code
_entity_poly.pdbx_strand_id
1 'polypeptide(L)'
;MLVTCPHCETQFTPTARSCPACGDYQPPLASTADYETNQAELEISGGTSVLCVHQRLVDKGFSEIVADDIITSARRNVRRANRRTGGYRILAGAGLLAGAGLLALVSRGAIVVFSILAIGLALFVAGMIQYVSGANLD
;
A
#
# COMPACT_ATOMS: atom_id res chain seq x y z
N MET A 1 -14.33 2.16 -4.51
CA MET A 1 -15.63 2.42 -3.85
C MET A 1 -16.64 2.81 -4.91
N LEU A 2 -17.86 2.29 -4.82
CA LEU A 2 -18.97 2.62 -5.72
C LEU A 2 -19.97 3.48 -4.94
N VAL A 3 -20.58 4.45 -5.61
CA VAL A 3 -21.64 5.30 -5.03
C VAL A 3 -22.98 4.84 -5.61
N THR A 4 -23.98 4.71 -4.75
CA THR A 4 -25.35 4.37 -5.15
C THR A 4 -26.15 5.64 -5.36
N CYS A 5 -26.78 5.79 -6.52
CA CYS A 5 -27.71 6.89 -6.77
C CYS A 5 -28.98 6.72 -5.91
N PRO A 6 -29.42 7.73 -5.14
CA PRO A 6 -30.65 7.64 -4.35
C PRO A 6 -31.93 7.68 -5.20
N HIS A 7 -31.86 8.11 -6.47
CA HIS A 7 -33.03 8.23 -7.35
C HIS A 7 -33.31 6.97 -8.17
N CYS A 8 -32.26 6.31 -8.65
CA CYS A 8 -32.39 5.14 -9.54
C CYS A 8 -31.68 3.89 -9.01
N GLU A 9 -31.15 3.94 -7.78
CA GLU A 9 -30.46 2.84 -7.08
C GLU A 9 -29.27 2.22 -7.85
N THR A 10 -28.84 2.87 -8.93
CA THR A 10 -27.73 2.40 -9.76
C THR A 10 -26.41 2.70 -9.07
N GLN A 11 -25.52 1.70 -9.01
CA GLN A 11 -24.17 1.85 -8.50
C GLN A 11 -23.23 2.28 -9.62
N PHE A 12 -22.44 3.32 -9.38
CA PHE A 12 -21.49 3.84 -10.36
C PHE A 12 -20.21 4.38 -9.70
N THR A 13 -19.18 4.59 -10.51
CA THR A 13 -17.93 5.21 -10.06
C THR A 13 -18.12 6.71 -9.88
N PRO A 14 -17.72 7.29 -8.73
CA PRO A 14 -17.92 8.73 -8.44
C PRO A 14 -17.05 9.66 -9.31
N THR A 15 -16.28 9.11 -10.25
CA THR A 15 -15.55 9.85 -11.29
C THR A 15 -16.48 10.54 -12.29
N ALA A 16 -17.69 10.04 -12.46
CA ALA A 16 -18.68 10.66 -13.33
C ALA A 16 -19.22 11.94 -12.68
N ARG A 17 -19.29 13.03 -13.46
CA ARG A 17 -19.91 14.30 -13.03
C ARG A 17 -21.38 14.16 -12.65
N SER A 18 -22.05 13.07 -13.05
CA SER A 18 -23.43 12.75 -12.70
C SER A 18 -23.68 11.25 -12.82
N CYS A 19 -24.79 10.76 -12.26
CA CYS A 19 -25.19 9.37 -12.37
C CYS A 19 -25.41 9.00 -13.85
N PRO A 20 -24.81 7.93 -14.37
CA PRO A 20 -24.92 7.56 -15.79
C PRO A 20 -26.30 7.05 -16.18
N ALA A 21 -27.12 6.60 -15.22
CA ALA A 21 -28.44 6.06 -15.50
C ALA A 21 -29.53 7.15 -15.54
N CYS A 22 -29.56 8.04 -14.54
CA CYS A 22 -30.61 9.07 -14.45
C CYS A 22 -30.12 10.48 -14.76
N GLY A 23 -28.81 10.77 -14.75
CA GLY A 23 -28.26 12.11 -14.98
C GLY A 23 -28.49 13.13 -13.86
N ASP A 24 -29.49 12.91 -13.00
CA ASP A 24 -29.97 13.90 -12.02
C ASP A 24 -29.23 13.90 -10.68
N TYR A 25 -28.43 12.86 -10.40
CA TYR A 25 -27.70 12.77 -9.16
C TYR A 25 -26.21 13.05 -9.36
N GLN A 26 -25.69 14.01 -8.59
CA GLN A 26 -24.26 14.30 -8.53
C GLN A 26 -23.63 13.64 -7.30
N PRO A 27 -22.56 12.84 -7.48
CA PRO A 27 -21.87 12.25 -6.34
C PRO A 27 -21.24 13.35 -5.47
N PRO A 28 -21.21 13.19 -4.13
CA PRO A 28 -20.56 14.14 -3.24
C PRO A 28 -19.07 14.24 -3.56
N LEU A 29 -18.52 15.45 -3.54
CA LEU A 29 -17.08 15.71 -3.78
C LEU A 29 -16.16 14.85 -2.89
N ALA A 30 -16.57 14.58 -1.65
CA ALA A 30 -15.84 13.71 -0.74
C ALA A 30 -15.68 12.29 -1.29
N SER A 31 -16.74 11.71 -1.86
CA SER A 31 -16.69 10.36 -2.43
C SER A 31 -15.80 10.27 -3.67
N THR A 32 -15.74 11.35 -4.46
CA THR A 32 -14.86 11.47 -5.62
C THR A 32 -13.40 11.58 -5.18
N ALA A 33 -13.11 12.43 -4.18
CA ALA A 33 -11.77 12.59 -3.63
C ALA A 33 -11.24 11.29 -3.00
N ASP A 34 -12.08 10.58 -2.24
CA ASP A 34 -11.74 9.28 -1.65
C ASP A 34 -11.44 8.23 -2.72
N TYR A 35 -12.22 8.22 -3.80
CA TYR A 35 -11.99 7.31 -4.93
C TYR A 35 -10.65 7.59 -5.61
N GLU A 36 -10.37 8.86 -5.93
CA GLU A 36 -9.10 9.25 -6.58
C GLU A 36 -7.90 9.03 -5.66
N THR A 37 -8.06 9.20 -4.35
CA THR A 37 -7.03 8.87 -3.35
C THR A 37 -6.71 7.38 -3.39
N ASN A 38 -7.73 6.51 -3.34
CA ASN A 38 -7.52 5.06 -3.44
C ASN A 38 -6.88 4.67 -4.79
N GLN A 39 -7.25 5.32 -5.88
CA GLN A 39 -6.65 5.06 -7.19
C GLN A 39 -5.17 5.48 -7.23
N ALA A 40 -4.87 6.69 -6.72
CA ALA A 40 -3.50 7.17 -6.58
C ALA A 40 -2.65 6.27 -5.68
N GLU A 41 -3.21 5.73 -4.60
CA GLU A 41 -2.55 4.73 -3.75
C GLU A 41 -2.14 3.49 -4.54
N LEU A 42 -3.05 2.94 -5.34
CA LEU A 42 -2.76 1.77 -6.18
C LEU A 42 -1.69 2.09 -7.23
N GLU A 43 -1.79 3.22 -7.92
CA GLU A 43 -0.81 3.66 -8.93
C GLU A 43 0.59 3.85 -8.32
N ILE A 44 0.68 4.53 -7.18
CA ILE A 44 1.94 4.75 -6.45
C ILE A 44 2.50 3.44 -5.92
N SER A 45 1.65 2.57 -5.35
CA SER A 45 2.08 1.25 -4.86
C SER A 45 2.55 0.32 -5.98
N GLY A 46 2.02 0.49 -7.19
CA GLY A 46 2.44 -0.19 -8.41
C GLY A 46 3.72 0.35 -9.05
N GLY A 47 4.34 1.38 -8.48
CA GLY A 47 5.60 1.96 -8.98
C GLY A 47 5.42 3.10 -9.98
N THR A 48 4.21 3.63 -10.13
CA THR A 48 3.96 4.81 -10.98
C THR A 48 4.57 6.05 -10.34
N SER A 49 5.17 6.93 -11.15
CA SER A 49 5.77 8.16 -10.65
C SER A 49 4.71 9.12 -10.13
N VAL A 50 5.02 9.83 -9.04
CA VAL A 50 4.11 10.79 -8.41
C VAL A 50 3.74 11.92 -9.37
N LEU A 51 4.68 12.35 -10.23
CA LEU A 51 4.45 13.36 -11.26
C LEU A 51 3.38 12.92 -12.28
N CYS A 52 3.39 11.63 -12.66
CA CYS A 52 2.39 11.10 -13.58
C CYS A 52 0.99 11.10 -12.95
N VAL A 53 0.89 10.73 -11.67
CA VAL A 53 -0.38 10.77 -10.92
C VAL A 53 -0.87 12.21 -10.76
N HIS A 54 0.03 13.16 -10.49
CA HIS A 54 -0.30 14.59 -10.40
C HIS A 54 -0.86 15.11 -11.72
N GLN A 55 -0.17 14.87 -12.84
CA GLN A 55 -0.61 15.29 -14.17
C GLN A 55 -2.01 14.74 -14.49
N ARG A 56 -2.24 13.45 -14.21
CA ARG A 56 -3.54 12.79 -14.41
C ARG A 56 -4.67 13.45 -13.61
N LEU A 57 -4.42 13.88 -12.38
CA LEU A 57 -5.42 14.56 -11.55
C LEU A 57 -5.71 15.97 -12.09
N VAL A 58 -4.69 16.70 -12.51
CA VAL A 58 -4.86 18.02 -13.14
C VAL A 58 -5.63 17.91 -14.46
N ASP A 59 -5.32 16.92 -15.29
CA ASP A 59 -6.02 16.66 -16.57
C ASP A 59 -7.51 16.30 -16.37
N LYS A 60 -7.84 15.68 -15.22
CA LYS A 60 -9.23 15.41 -14.81
C LYS A 60 -9.97 16.66 -14.31
N GLY A 61 -9.28 17.79 -14.15
CA GLY A 61 -9.83 19.07 -13.72
C GLY A 61 -9.76 19.33 -12.21
N PHE A 62 -8.96 18.56 -11.47
CA PHE A 62 -8.63 18.93 -10.09
C PHE A 62 -7.65 20.12 -10.09
N SER A 63 -7.78 21.01 -9.09
CA SER A 63 -6.77 22.04 -8.89
C SER A 63 -5.46 21.42 -8.39
N GLU A 64 -4.33 22.06 -8.67
CA GLU A 64 -3.00 21.59 -8.22
C GLU A 64 -2.97 21.37 -6.71
N ILE A 65 -3.56 22.28 -5.93
CA ILE A 65 -3.64 22.20 -4.47
C ILE A 65 -4.37 20.91 -4.02
N VAL A 66 -5.49 20.57 -4.68
CA VAL A 66 -6.27 19.38 -4.33
C VAL A 66 -5.55 18.11 -4.79
N ALA A 67 -4.90 18.14 -5.96
CA ALA A 67 -4.12 17.03 -6.47
C ALA A 67 -2.96 16.68 -5.52
N ASP A 68 -2.25 17.69 -5.00
CA ASP A 68 -1.17 17.51 -4.04
C ASP A 68 -1.64 16.92 -2.70
N ASP A 69 -2.80 17.36 -2.19
CA ASP A 69 -3.35 16.81 -0.96
C ASP A 69 -3.76 15.34 -1.11
N ILE A 70 -4.38 14.99 -2.25
CA ILE A 70 -4.72 13.60 -2.62
C ILE A 70 -3.45 12.74 -2.66
N ILE A 71 -2.40 13.20 -3.35
CA ILE A 71 -1.12 12.49 -3.44
C ILE A 71 -0.47 12.33 -2.07
N THR A 72 -0.47 13.38 -1.25
CA THR A 72 0.14 13.37 0.07
C THR A 72 -0.60 12.39 0.99
N SER A 73 -1.92 12.33 0.89
CA SER A 73 -2.75 11.37 1.61
C SER A 73 -2.50 9.93 1.13
N ALA A 74 -2.43 9.72 -0.19
CA ALA A 74 -2.10 8.43 -0.78
C ALA A 74 -0.71 7.92 -0.34
N ARG A 75 0.33 8.75 -0.41
CA ARG A 75 1.68 8.41 0.05
C ARG A 75 1.72 8.04 1.53
N ARG A 76 0.98 8.77 2.38
CA ARG A 76 0.86 8.45 3.81
C ARG A 76 0.23 7.08 4.02
N ASN A 77 -0.81 6.75 3.27
CA ASN A 77 -1.50 5.46 3.36
C ASN A 77 -0.64 4.31 2.83
N VAL A 78 0.04 4.47 1.69
CA VAL A 78 1.01 3.47 1.19
C VAL A 78 2.15 3.25 2.19
N ARG A 79 2.71 4.31 2.78
CA ARG A 79 3.74 4.18 3.84
C ARG A 79 3.21 3.42 5.06
N ARG A 80 1.97 3.67 5.49
CA ARG A 80 1.33 2.93 6.59
C ARG A 80 1.08 1.46 6.24
N ALA A 81 0.60 1.19 5.02
CA ALA A 81 0.37 -0.16 4.52
C ALA A 81 1.69 -0.96 4.46
N ASN A 82 2.75 -0.37 3.91
CA ASN A 82 4.07 -0.99 3.87
C ASN A 82 4.64 -1.27 5.27
N ARG A 83 4.44 -0.37 6.25
CA ARG A 83 4.84 -0.63 7.64
C ARG A 83 4.11 -1.81 8.26
N ARG A 84 2.81 -1.98 8.01
CA ARG A 84 2.05 -3.14 8.49
C ARG A 84 2.56 -4.42 7.86
N THR A 85 2.70 -4.47 6.55
CA THR A 85 3.19 -5.66 5.83
C THR A 85 4.63 -6.01 6.20
N GLY A 86 5.50 -5.02 6.41
CA GLY A 86 6.87 -5.21 6.89
C GLY A 86 6.93 -5.75 8.33
N GLY A 87 6.08 -5.24 9.23
CA GLY A 87 5.99 -5.74 10.61
C GLY A 87 5.54 -7.20 10.69
N TYR A 88 4.56 -7.61 9.87
CA TYR A 88 4.14 -9.01 9.78
C TYR A 88 5.25 -9.93 9.26
N ARG A 89 6.07 -9.48 8.31
CA ARG A 89 7.22 -10.25 7.82
C ARG A 89 8.30 -10.46 8.88
N ILE A 90 8.59 -9.43 9.68
CA ILE A 90 9.55 -9.53 10.80
C ILE A 90 9.00 -10.46 11.88
N LEU A 91 7.72 -10.34 12.26
CA LEU A 91 7.09 -11.20 13.25
C LEU A 91 6.98 -12.66 12.79
N ALA A 92 6.64 -12.91 11.53
CA ALA A 92 6.61 -14.26 10.96
C ALA A 92 8.02 -14.88 10.89
N GLY A 93 9.04 -14.10 10.52
CA GLY A 93 10.43 -14.53 10.54
C GLY A 93 10.92 -14.87 11.96
N ALA A 94 10.58 -14.05 12.95
CA ALA A 94 10.92 -14.28 14.35
C ALA A 94 10.21 -15.52 14.94
N GLY A 95 8.93 -15.75 14.57
CA GLY A 95 8.18 -16.93 14.99
C GLY A 95 8.75 -18.25 14.43
N LEU A 96 9.18 -18.24 13.18
CA LEU A 96 9.85 -19.40 12.56
C LEU A 96 11.20 -19.72 13.20
N LEU A 97 12.00 -18.70 13.53
CA LEU A 97 13.28 -18.88 14.22
C LEU A 97 13.10 -19.40 15.65
N ALA A 98 12.08 -18.92 16.37
CA ALA A 98 11.74 -19.42 17.71
C ALA A 98 11.25 -20.88 17.68
N GLY A 99 10.43 -21.26 16.71
CA GLY A 99 9.97 -22.65 16.52
C GLY A 99 11.09 -23.61 16.13
N ALA A 100 12.02 -23.18 15.26
CA ALA A 100 13.18 -23.96 14.86
C ALA A 100 14.20 -24.13 16.01
N GLY A 101 14.40 -23.10 16.84
CA GLY A 101 15.28 -23.16 18.01
C GLY A 101 14.79 -24.15 19.07
N LEU A 102 13.48 -24.26 19.27
CA LEU A 102 12.88 -25.22 20.22
C LEU A 102 13.00 -26.67 19.72
N LEU A 103 12.85 -26.90 18.41
CA LEU A 103 13.09 -28.22 17.76
C LEU A 103 14.57 -28.62 17.73
N ALA A 104 15.49 -27.65 17.60
CA ALA A 104 16.93 -27.89 17.65
C ALA A 104 17.43 -28.23 19.07
N LEU A 105 16.76 -27.77 20.12
CA LEU A 105 17.07 -28.12 21.51
C LEU A 105 16.70 -29.58 21.84
N VAL A 106 15.67 -30.12 21.18
CA VAL A 106 15.23 -31.52 21.32
C VAL A 106 16.09 -32.48 20.49
N SER A 107 16.69 -32.01 19.40
CA SER A 107 17.53 -32.82 18.52
C SER A 107 19.02 -32.46 18.68
N ARG A 108 19.75 -33.29 19.45
CA ARG A 108 21.22 -33.26 19.56
C ARG A 108 21.90 -32.98 18.21
N GLY A 109 22.38 -31.75 17.97
CA GLY A 109 23.06 -31.45 16.70
C GLY A 109 23.60 -30.04 16.61
N ALA A 110 24.87 -29.85 16.93
CA ALA A 110 25.62 -28.60 16.68
C ALA A 110 25.53 -28.12 15.21
N ILE A 111 25.25 -29.04 14.28
CA ILE A 111 25.09 -28.78 12.84
C ILE A 111 23.80 -27.97 12.55
N VAL A 112 22.73 -28.17 13.33
CA VAL A 112 21.44 -27.48 13.14
C VAL A 112 21.50 -26.02 13.64
N VAL A 113 22.30 -25.77 14.67
CA VAL A 113 22.51 -24.41 15.19
C VAL A 113 23.24 -23.54 14.17
N PHE A 114 24.26 -24.08 13.50
CA PHE A 114 25.00 -23.36 12.45
C PHE A 114 24.13 -23.03 11.23
N SER A 115 23.24 -23.93 10.80
CA SER A 115 22.35 -23.67 9.66
C SER A 115 21.27 -22.64 9.99
N ILE A 116 20.71 -22.63 11.20
CA ILE A 116 19.78 -21.59 11.64
C ILE A 116 20.48 -20.22 11.71
N LEU A 117 21.72 -20.18 12.20
CA LEU A 117 22.49 -18.94 12.32
C LEU A 117 22.88 -18.38 10.93
N ALA A 118 23.22 -19.25 9.98
CA ALA A 118 23.48 -18.86 8.59
C ALA A 118 22.22 -18.34 7.88
N ILE A 119 21.06 -18.98 8.07
CA ILE A 119 19.78 -18.53 7.52
C ILE A 119 19.36 -17.20 8.15
N GLY A 120 19.52 -17.05 9.47
CA GLY A 120 19.25 -15.81 10.19
C GLY A 120 20.11 -14.65 9.69
N LEU A 121 21.41 -14.90 9.46
CA LEU A 121 22.33 -13.90 8.90
C LEU A 121 21.93 -13.50 7.48
N ALA A 122 21.56 -14.47 6.62
CA ALA A 122 21.13 -14.19 5.25
C ALA A 122 19.86 -13.33 5.20
N LEU A 123 18.89 -13.61 6.08
CA LEU A 123 17.66 -12.81 6.19
C LEU A 123 17.94 -11.41 6.75
N PHE A 124 18.88 -11.27 7.69
CA PHE A 124 19.30 -9.98 8.21
C PHE A 124 19.97 -9.11 7.14
N VAL A 125 20.88 -9.70 6.34
CA VAL A 125 21.54 -9.00 5.23
C VAL A 125 20.53 -8.61 4.15
N ALA A 126 19.60 -9.50 3.78
CA ALA A 126 18.55 -9.18 2.81
C ALA A 126 17.62 -8.05 3.31
N GLY A 127 17.28 -8.04 4.61
CA GLY A 127 16.52 -6.97 5.23
C GLY A 127 17.25 -5.63 5.25
N MET A 128 18.56 -5.63 5.55
CA MET A 128 19.41 -4.44 5.52
C MET A 128 19.54 -3.85 4.10
N ILE A 129 19.70 -4.69 3.08
CA ILE A 129 19.76 -4.24 1.68
C ILE A 129 18.44 -3.53 1.29
N GLN A 130 17.29 -4.09 1.66
CA GLN A 130 15.99 -3.45 1.40
C GLN A 130 15.79 -2.15 2.18
N TYR A 131 16.34 -2.06 3.40
CA TYR A 131 16.31 -0.83 4.20
C TYR A 131 17.15 0.28 3.57
N VAL A 132 18.36 -0.04 3.11
CA VAL A 132 19.27 0.92 2.46
C VAL A 132 18.76 1.32 1.07
N SER A 133 18.24 0.38 0.27
CA SER A 133 17.64 0.72 -1.04
C SER A 133 16.35 1.53 -0.91
N GLY A 134 15.61 1.34 0.20
CA GLY A 134 14.43 2.15 0.52
C GLY A 134 14.76 3.56 1.03
N ALA A 135 15.99 3.80 1.49
CA ALA A 135 16.47 5.11 1.95
C ALA A 135 17.08 5.98 0.84
N ASN A 136 17.38 5.42 -0.33
CA ASN A 136 17.92 6.12 -1.51
C ASN A 136 16.83 6.60 -2.49
N LEU A 137 15.58 6.74 -2.03
CA LEU A 137 14.45 7.29 -2.80
C LEU A 137 14.04 8.69 -2.33
N ASP A 138 14.93 9.38 -1.62
CA ASP A 138 14.85 10.83 -1.39
C ASP A 138 15.80 11.57 -2.36
#